data_AF-A0A529NK84-F1
#
_entry.id   AF-A0A529NK84-F1
#
_cell.length_a   1.000
_cell.length_b   1.000
_cell.length_c   1.000
_cell.angle_alpha   90.00
_cell.angle_beta   90.00
_cell.angle_gamma   90.00
#
_symmetry.space_group_name_H-M   'P 1'
#
loop_
_entity.id
_entity.type
_entity.pdbx_description
1 polymer ?
#
loop_
_entity_poly.entity_id
_entity_poly.type
_entity_poly.pdbx_seq_one_letter_code
_entity_poly.pdbx_strand_id
1 'polypeptide(L)'
;MSKKKILLAGESWVSTATHIKGFDQFPTVTYHTGADELLTALKATDFDVTFMPAHEAQRSFPQTMEALSAYDAVVLSDIGANTLLLHPDTWIHSKPTPN
;
A
#
# COMPACT_ATOMS: atom_id res chain seq x y z
N MET A 1 -13.49 11.08 22.75
CA MET A 1 -14.05 11.49 21.44
C MET A 1 -14.01 10.28 20.50
N SER A 2 -14.80 10.24 19.43
CA SER A 2 -14.65 9.18 18.40
C SER A 2 -13.28 9.32 17.74
N LYS A 3 -12.54 8.22 17.59
CA LYS A 3 -11.30 8.23 16.80
C LYS A 3 -11.59 8.56 15.34
N LYS A 4 -10.64 9.23 14.68
CA LYS A 4 -10.68 9.58 13.26
C LYS A 4 -10.08 8.46 12.42
N LYS A 5 -10.88 7.86 11.53
CA LYS A 5 -10.46 6.72 10.71
C LYS A 5 -9.67 7.19 9.52
N ILE A 6 -8.40 6.79 9.42
CA ILE A 6 -7.50 7.17 8.33
C ILE A 6 -7.08 5.91 7.58
N LEU A 7 -7.17 5.92 6.26
CA LEU A 7 -6.56 4.92 5.41
C LEU A 7 -5.19 5.42 4.93
N LEU A 8 -4.10 4.73 5.27
CA LEU A 8 -2.77 4.96 4.71
C LEU A 8 -2.46 3.85 3.72
N ALA A 9 -2.46 4.17 2.42
CA ALA A 9 -2.10 3.22 1.37
C ALA A 9 -0.71 3.52 0.79
N GLY A 10 0.13 2.49 0.67
CA GLY A 10 1.48 2.59 0.12
C GLY A 10 2.57 2.23 1.13
N GLU A 11 3.63 3.06 1.19
CA GLU A 11 4.75 2.97 2.15
C GLU A 11 5.31 1.54 2.34
N SER A 12 5.35 0.76 1.27
CA SER A 12 5.87 -0.60 1.31
C SER A 12 6.42 -1.00 -0.04
N TRP A 13 7.53 -1.73 -0.04
CA TRP A 13 8.17 -2.18 -1.26
C TRP A 13 8.85 -3.54 -1.07
N VAL A 14 9.02 -4.23 -2.20
CA VAL A 14 9.85 -5.43 -2.31
C VAL A 14 11.05 -5.08 -3.17
N SER A 15 12.25 -5.25 -2.64
CA SER A 15 13.49 -5.06 -3.37
C SER A 15 14.06 -6.41 -3.77
N THR A 16 14.42 -6.56 -5.04
CA THR A 16 15.24 -7.67 -5.52
C THR A 16 16.63 -7.15 -5.81
N ALA A 17 17.65 -7.84 -5.33
CA ALA A 17 19.05 -7.52 -5.57
C ALA A 17 19.78 -8.76 -6.06
N THR A 18 20.61 -8.58 -7.09
CA THR A 18 21.48 -9.64 -7.61
C THR A 18 22.90 -9.38 -7.13
N HIS A 19 23.45 -10.32 -6.39
CA HIS A 19 24.82 -10.26 -5.88
C HIS A 19 25.73 -11.05 -6.81
N ILE A 20 26.82 -10.41 -7.26
CA ILE A 20 27.82 -11.03 -8.13
C ILE A 20 29.16 -11.03 -7.38
N LYS A 21 29.76 -12.21 -7.23
CA LYS A 21 31.04 -12.40 -6.52
C LYS A 21 31.94 -13.33 -7.32
N GLY A 22 32.84 -12.78 -8.12
CA GLY A 22 33.67 -13.57 -9.02
C GLY A 22 32.82 -14.34 -10.03
N PHE A 23 32.84 -15.67 -9.97
CA PHE A 23 32.04 -16.55 -10.83
C PHE A 23 30.59 -16.71 -10.36
N ASP A 24 30.31 -16.46 -9.07
CA ASP A 24 29.02 -16.75 -8.46
C ASP A 24 28.01 -15.61 -8.63
N GLN A 25 26.75 -15.98 -8.84
CA GLN A 25 25.60 -15.07 -8.85
C GLN A 25 24.47 -15.63 -7.97
N PHE A 26 23.90 -14.80 -7.11
CA PHE A 26 22.71 -15.17 -6.32
C PHE A 26 21.77 -13.98 -6.05
N PRO A 27 20.44 -14.19 -6.08
CA PRO A 27 19.47 -13.15 -5.76
C PRO A 27 19.16 -13.09 -4.26
N THR A 28 18.79 -11.90 -3.78
CA THR A 28 18.11 -11.69 -2.50
C THR A 28 16.84 -10.88 -2.72
N VAL A 29 15.79 -11.19 -1.97
CA VAL A 29 14.53 -10.44 -1.97
C VAL A 29 14.26 -9.97 -0.55
N THR A 30 14.01 -8.68 -0.38
CA THR A 30 13.65 -8.08 0.92
C THR A 30 12.34 -7.33 0.80
N TYR A 31 11.55 -7.36 1.88
CA TYR A 31 10.34 -6.56 2.03
C TYR A 31 10.56 -5.52 3.13
N HIS A 32 10.09 -4.30 2.90
CA HIS A 32 10.22 -3.19 3.82
C HIS A 32 8.94 -2.37 3.88
N THR A 33 8.75 -1.70 5.01
CA THR A 33 7.71 -0.70 5.27
C THR A 33 8.38 0.62 5.66
N GLY A 34 7.87 1.73 5.12
CA GLY A 34 8.30 3.09 5.48
C GLY A 34 7.42 3.73 6.56
N ALA A 35 6.26 3.13 6.85
CA ALA A 35 5.25 3.72 7.71
C ALA A 35 5.44 3.49 9.22
N ASP A 36 6.37 2.63 9.64
CA ASP A 36 6.42 2.09 11.02
C ASP A 36 6.53 3.18 12.09
N GLU A 37 7.42 4.16 11.89
CA GLU A 37 7.62 5.29 12.81
C GLU A 37 6.39 6.20 12.85
N LEU A 38 5.79 6.49 11.69
CA LEU A 38 4.56 7.28 11.58
C LEU A 38 3.41 6.60 12.31
N LEU A 39 3.19 5.30 12.06
CA LEU A 39 2.16 4.51 12.72
C LEU A 39 2.38 4.46 14.23
N THR A 40 3.63 4.34 14.67
CA THR A 40 3.98 4.35 16.09
C THR A 40 3.67 5.69 16.75
N ALA A 41 4.02 6.80 16.10
CA ALA A 41 3.70 8.14 16.59
C ALA A 41 2.19 8.39 16.67
N LEU A 42 1.41 7.90 15.70
CA LEU A 42 -0.04 8.12 15.64
C LEU A 42 -0.83 7.26 16.62
N LYS A 43 -0.29 6.13 17.12
CA LYS A 43 -0.98 5.27 18.11
C LYS A 43 -1.39 6.00 19.40
N ALA A 44 -0.66 7.04 19.79
CA ALA A 44 -0.94 7.84 20.99
C ALA A 44 -1.93 9.00 20.76
N THR A 45 -2.49 9.10 19.55
CA THR A 45 -3.39 10.20 19.14
C THR A 45 -4.83 9.72 18.94
N ASP A 46 -5.72 10.64 18.55
CA ASP A 46 -7.10 10.33 18.19
C ASP A 46 -7.26 9.75 16.76
N PHE A 47 -6.16 9.50 16.04
CA PHE A 47 -6.18 8.87 14.72
C PHE A 47 -6.15 7.34 14.82
N ASP A 48 -7.11 6.69 14.16
CA ASP A 48 -7.19 5.25 13.96
C ASP A 48 -6.75 4.94 12.53
N VAL A 49 -5.49 4.57 12.37
CA VAL A 49 -4.85 4.41 11.06
C VAL A 49 -4.89 2.95 10.61
N THR A 50 -5.59 2.69 9.52
CA THR A 50 -5.49 1.43 8.77
C THR A 50 -4.35 1.56 7.78
N PHE A 51 -3.27 0.80 7.99
CA PHE A 51 -2.17 0.70 7.04
C PHE A 51 -2.47 -0.37 5.99
N MET A 52 -2.38 0.00 4.71
CA MET A 52 -2.58 -0.85 3.55
C MET A 52 -1.31 -0.81 2.68
N PRO A 53 -0.41 -1.81 2.81
CA PRO A 53 0.77 -1.92 1.98
C PRO A 53 0.44 -1.84 0.48
N ALA A 54 1.38 -1.33 -0.33
CA ALA A 54 1.19 -1.16 -1.77
C ALA A 54 0.74 -2.45 -2.50
N HIS A 55 1.26 -3.62 -2.11
CA HIS A 55 0.86 -4.90 -2.71
C HIS A 55 -0.55 -5.36 -2.31
N GLU A 56 -1.06 -4.91 -1.17
CA GLU A 56 -2.46 -5.13 -0.76
C GLU A 56 -3.39 -4.11 -1.43
N ALA A 57 -2.95 -2.85 -1.53
CA ALA A 57 -3.70 -1.77 -2.17
C ALA A 57 -4.08 -2.10 -3.61
N GLN A 58 -3.26 -2.86 -4.33
CA GLN A 58 -3.57 -3.29 -5.68
C GLN A 58 -4.91 -4.04 -5.81
N ARG A 59 -5.32 -4.75 -4.75
CA ARG A 59 -6.54 -5.57 -4.74
C ARG A 59 -7.62 -5.02 -3.82
N SER A 60 -7.22 -4.51 -2.66
CA SER A 60 -8.12 -4.22 -1.55
C SER A 60 -8.41 -2.74 -1.35
N PHE A 61 -7.80 -1.85 -2.15
CA PHE A 61 -8.11 -0.43 -2.08
C PHE A 61 -9.58 -0.19 -2.41
N PRO A 62 -10.30 0.67 -1.66
CA PRO A 62 -11.72 0.91 -1.89
C PRO A 62 -12.02 1.39 -3.31
N GLN A 63 -12.93 0.70 -4.00
CA GLN A 63 -13.31 0.99 -5.40
C GLN A 63 -14.62 1.77 -5.54
N THR A 64 -15.27 2.13 -4.42
CA THR A 64 -16.51 2.92 -4.43
C THR A 64 -16.43 4.11 -3.49
N MET A 65 -17.19 5.15 -3.78
CA MET A 65 -17.26 6.35 -2.94
C MET A 65 -17.82 6.04 -1.56
N GLU A 66 -18.77 5.11 -1.44
CA GLU A 66 -19.34 4.69 -0.17
C GLU A 66 -18.28 4.03 0.72
N ALA A 67 -17.42 3.18 0.14
CA ALA A 67 -16.34 2.54 0.86
C ALA A 67 -15.23 3.53 1.26
N LEU A 68 -14.90 4.49 0.40
CA LEU A 68 -13.98 5.59 0.74
C LEU A 68 -14.54 6.49 1.84
N SER A 69 -15.85 6.75 1.84
CA SER A 69 -16.53 7.58 2.84
C SER A 69 -16.56 6.96 4.24
N ALA A 70 -16.15 5.71 4.40
CA ALA A 70 -15.95 5.08 5.71
C ALA A 70 -14.72 5.63 6.47
N TYR A 71 -13.82 6.34 5.77
CA TYR A 71 -12.65 6.98 6.31
C TYR A 71 -12.83 8.50 6.37
N ASP A 72 -12.32 9.14 7.42
CA ASP A 72 -12.26 10.60 7.55
C ASP A 72 -11.19 11.21 6.61
N ALA A 73 -10.13 10.46 6.30
CA ALA A 73 -9.14 10.82 5.28
C ALA A 73 -8.44 9.59 4.67
N VAL A 74 -7.92 9.78 3.45
CA VAL A 74 -7.09 8.81 2.74
C VAL A 74 -5.73 9.45 2.45
N VAL A 75 -4.66 8.77 2.84
CA VAL A 75 -3.28 9.16 2.61
C VAL A 75 -2.68 8.19 1.59
N LEU A 76 -2.23 8.71 0.47
CA LEU A 76 -1.46 7.98 -0.53
C LEU A 76 0.00 8.42 -0.38
N SER A 77 0.89 7.52 -0.01
CA SER A 77 2.31 7.84 0.18
C SER A 77 3.19 6.72 -0.35
N ASP A 78 4.22 7.09 -1.11
CA ASP A 78 5.11 6.19 -1.86
C ASP A 78 4.38 5.03 -2.57
N ILE A 79 3.34 5.40 -3.32
CA ILE A 79 2.51 4.50 -4.11
C ILE A 79 2.21 5.12 -5.47
N GLY A 80 2.44 4.35 -6.55
CA GLY A 80 2.16 4.79 -7.91
C GLY A 80 0.69 4.62 -8.28
N ALA A 81 0.16 5.51 -9.13
CA ALA A 81 -1.22 5.43 -9.61
C ALA A 81 -1.56 4.07 -10.26
N ASN A 82 -0.60 3.44 -10.94
CA ASN A 82 -0.78 2.11 -11.55
C ASN A 82 -1.21 1.04 -10.54
N THR A 83 -0.78 1.13 -9.28
CA THR A 83 -1.23 0.19 -8.23
C THR A 83 -2.74 0.29 -8.04
N LEU A 84 -3.32 1.48 -8.09
CA LEU A 84 -4.75 1.72 -7.89
C LEU A 84 -5.57 1.46 -9.17
N LEU A 85 -5.02 1.79 -10.33
CA LEU A 85 -5.72 1.71 -11.62
C LEU A 85 -5.67 0.32 -12.27
N LEU A 86 -4.59 -0.45 -12.01
CA LEU A 86 -4.37 -1.77 -12.62
C LEU A 86 -4.70 -2.89 -11.62
N HIS A 87 -5.94 -2.85 -11.11
CA HIS A 87 -6.49 -3.93 -10.29
C HIS A 87 -6.30 -5.29 -10.99
N PRO A 88 -6.10 -6.41 -10.28
CA PRO A 88 -5.93 -7.73 -10.90
C PRO A 88 -7.02 -8.12 -11.90
N ASP A 89 -8.28 -7.72 -11.67
CA ASP A 89 -9.34 -7.90 -12.68
C ASP A 89 -9.08 -7.13 -13.99
N THR A 90 -8.51 -5.92 -13.93
CA THR A 90 -8.11 -5.14 -15.11
C THR A 90 -6.87 -5.73 -15.77
N TRP A 91 -5.79 -5.90 -15.02
CA TRP A 91 -4.50 -6.31 -15.58
C TRP A 91 -4.45 -7.79 -16.00
N ILE A 92 -4.97 -8.71 -15.17
CA ILE A 92 -4.89 -10.16 -15.41
C ILE A 92 -6.08 -10.65 -16.24
N HIS A 93 -7.26 -10.08 -16.01
CA HIS A 93 -8.51 -10.59 -16.58
C HIS A 93 -9.16 -9.66 -17.63
N SER A 94 -8.55 -8.51 -17.93
CA SER A 94 -9.06 -7.53 -18.90
C SER A 94 -10.51 -7.09 -18.63
N LYS A 95 -10.94 -7.12 -17.36
CA LYS A 95 -12.26 -6.65 -16.94
C LYS A 95 -12.16 -5.17 -16.54
N PRO A 96 -13.14 -4.34 -16.90
CA PRO A 96 -13.16 -2.95 -16.44
C PRO A 96 -13.28 -2.87 -14.90
N THR A 97 -12.43 -2.04 -14.28
CA THR A 97 -12.57 -1.57 -12.90
C THR A 97 -12.70 -0.04 -12.88
N PRO A 98 -13.17 0.57 -11.77
CA PRO A 98 -13.20 2.03 -11.63
C PRO A 98 -11.82 2.67 -11.85
N ASN A 99 -11.82 3.91 -12.36
CA ASN A 99 -10.65 4.79 -12.58
C ASN A 99 -10.80 6.02 -11.69
#